data_AF-A0A7W1PX87-F1
#
_entry.id   AF-A0A7W1PX87-F1
#
_cell.length_a   1.000
_cell.length_b   1.000
_cell.length_c   1.000
_cell.angle_alpha   90.00
_cell.angle_beta   90.00
_cell.angle_gamma   90.00
#
_symmetry.space_group_name_H-M   'P 1'
#
loop_
_entity.id
_entity.type
_entity.pdbx_description
1 polymer ?
#
loop_
_entity_poly.entity_id
_entity_poly.type
_entity_poly.pdbx_seq_one_letter_code
_entity_poly.pdbx_strand_id
1 'polypeptide(L)'
;MNKLYNIFIAFTFLLLSTADNKALAQCTASNSLLTFYNTNNAQSGIMFDITAINCVTIRCFEANIRTGTNNWNIYFKTGTHVGFETTAAAWTLLGSSSVSGNGDNIATYIPILVNVTINAGQRAAFYITSTNGGSMLYTNGTGVGNVLASDANINVREGTGKAWSFSTNYTPRQFNGRVYYNGPGAISAPGPVSGTSTVCQGS
;
A
#
# COMPACT_ATOMS: atom_id res chain seq x y z
N MET A 1 -28.30 52.95 42.60
CA MET A 1 -27.14 52.04 42.52
C MET A 1 -27.64 50.63 42.29
N ASN A 2 -27.01 49.90 41.36
CA ASN A 2 -27.16 48.48 41.02
C ASN A 2 -28.32 48.10 40.08
N LYS A 3 -28.13 47.32 39.00
CA LYS A 3 -26.95 46.81 38.29
C LYS A 3 -27.50 46.27 36.95
N LEU A 4 -26.98 46.75 35.82
CA LEU A 4 -27.25 46.19 34.49
C LEU A 4 -26.62 44.79 34.42
N TYR A 5 -27.40 43.75 34.16
CA TYR A 5 -26.89 42.40 33.92
C TYR A 5 -26.53 42.27 32.43
N ASN A 6 -25.22 42.25 32.17
CA ASN A 6 -24.64 41.98 30.86
C ASN A 6 -24.93 40.53 30.44
N ILE A 7 -25.63 40.38 29.32
CA ILE A 7 -25.77 39.12 28.58
C ILE A 7 -24.40 38.78 27.98
N PHE A 8 -23.75 37.74 28.50
CA PHE A 8 -22.59 37.10 27.86
C PHE A 8 -23.09 35.94 27.01
N ILE A 9 -23.21 36.15 25.69
CA ILE A 9 -23.36 35.06 24.72
C ILE A 9 -21.96 34.48 24.49
N ALA A 10 -21.66 33.37 25.15
CA ALA A 10 -20.46 32.60 24.86
C ALA A 10 -20.65 31.88 23.52
N PHE A 11 -20.09 32.43 22.44
CA PHE A 11 -19.90 31.71 21.19
C PHE A 11 -18.77 30.69 21.39
N THR A 12 -19.12 29.45 21.77
CA THR A 12 -18.19 28.32 21.70
C THR A 12 -17.86 28.06 20.23
N PHE A 13 -16.65 28.47 19.82
CA PHE A 13 -16.06 28.11 18.55
C PHE A 13 -15.67 26.62 18.63
N LEU A 14 -16.46 25.75 18.01
CA LEU A 14 -16.10 24.35 17.84
C LEU A 14 -14.92 24.29 16.86
N LEU A 15 -13.71 24.19 17.39
CA LEU A 15 -12.52 23.83 16.61
C LEU A 15 -12.72 22.41 16.09
N LEU A 16 -13.23 22.28 14.86
CA LEU A 16 -13.07 21.07 14.07
C LEU A 16 -11.58 20.91 13.82
N SER A 17 -10.93 20.05 14.63
CA SER A 17 -9.61 19.55 14.31
C SER A 17 -9.73 18.80 12.98
N THR A 18 -9.22 19.40 11.91
CA THR A 18 -8.90 18.62 10.72
C THR A 18 -7.79 17.67 11.13
N ALA A 19 -8.13 16.41 11.39
CA ALA A 19 -7.14 15.35 11.38
C ALA A 19 -6.29 15.51 10.11
N ASP A 20 -4.97 15.34 10.24
CA ASP A 20 -3.99 15.53 9.17
C ASP A 20 -4.32 14.69 7.94
N ASN A 21 -5.18 15.22 7.05
CA ASN A 21 -5.62 14.59 5.81
C ASN A 21 -4.52 14.60 4.72
N LYS A 22 -3.27 14.95 5.06
CA LYS A 22 -2.20 15.10 4.08
C LYS A 22 -1.69 13.77 3.53
N ALA A 23 -1.86 12.66 4.25
CA ALA A 23 -1.40 11.34 3.80
C ALA A 23 -2.33 10.70 2.77
N LEU A 24 -3.66 10.77 2.97
CA LEU A 24 -4.62 10.14 2.05
C LEU A 24 -4.94 10.97 0.81
N ALA A 25 -4.63 12.27 0.79
CA ALA A 25 -4.93 13.14 -0.34
C ALA A 25 -4.29 12.69 -1.67
N GLN A 26 -3.19 11.94 -1.61
CA GLN A 26 -2.52 11.41 -2.79
C GLN A 26 -3.11 10.05 -3.24
N CYS A 27 -3.60 9.23 -2.31
CA CYS A 27 -4.15 7.92 -2.62
C CYS A 27 -5.68 7.94 -2.74
N THR A 28 -6.17 8.53 -3.83
CA THR A 28 -7.59 8.44 -4.18
C THR A 28 -7.89 7.04 -4.73
N ALA A 29 -8.57 6.22 -3.93
CA ALA A 29 -9.03 4.88 -4.28
C ALA A 29 -10.49 4.66 -3.86
N SER A 30 -11.27 3.95 -4.68
CA SER A 30 -12.67 3.63 -4.37
C SER A 30 -12.84 2.37 -3.53
N ASN A 31 -11.82 1.49 -3.50
CA ASN A 31 -11.84 0.24 -2.77
C ASN A 31 -10.53 0.04 -2.00
N SER A 32 -10.59 -0.78 -0.95
CA SER A 32 -9.39 -1.27 -0.28
C SER A 32 -9.58 -2.67 0.26
N LEU A 33 -8.52 -3.46 0.25
CA LEU A 33 -8.46 -4.78 0.87
C LEU A 33 -7.38 -4.78 1.94
N LEU A 34 -7.81 -4.99 3.19
CA LEU A 34 -6.91 -5.25 4.31
C LEU A 34 -6.54 -6.73 4.30
N THR A 35 -5.26 -7.07 4.42
CA THR A 35 -4.86 -8.43 4.80
C THR A 35 -5.09 -8.58 6.31
N PHE A 36 -4.19 -8.00 7.11
CA PHE A 36 -4.29 -7.78 8.55
C PHE A 36 -3.04 -7.03 9.03
N TYR A 37 -3.05 -6.60 10.29
CA TYR A 37 -1.86 -6.10 10.98
C TYR A 37 -1.53 -7.03 12.14
N ASN A 38 -0.43 -7.78 12.00
CA ASN A 38 0.16 -8.62 13.02
C ASN A 38 1.68 -8.61 12.82
N THR A 39 2.47 -9.14 13.76
CA THR A 39 3.93 -9.17 13.64
C THR A 39 4.44 -10.48 14.21
N ASN A 40 5.18 -11.22 13.39
CA ASN A 40 5.90 -12.41 13.82
C ASN A 40 7.37 -12.38 13.39
N ASN A 41 7.68 -11.73 12.26
CA ASN A 41 9.01 -11.69 11.68
C ASN A 41 9.19 -10.40 10.87
N ALA A 42 10.43 -10.08 10.47
CA ALA A 42 10.72 -8.83 9.77
C ALA A 42 11.93 -8.91 8.85
N GLN A 43 11.97 -8.02 7.85
CA GLN A 43 13.15 -7.70 7.04
C GLN A 43 13.01 -6.31 6.43
N SER A 44 13.89 -5.98 5.49
CA SER A 44 13.94 -4.75 4.71
C SER A 44 12.72 -4.63 3.83
N GLY A 45 12.19 -5.75 3.32
CA GLY A 45 11.02 -5.70 2.45
C GLY A 45 10.30 -7.03 2.27
N ILE A 46 9.30 -7.00 1.39
CA ILE A 46 8.48 -8.14 1.03
C ILE A 46 8.03 -8.05 -0.42
N MET A 47 8.12 -9.17 -1.12
CA MET A 47 7.54 -9.41 -2.43
C MET A 47 6.23 -10.18 -2.27
N PHE A 48 5.19 -9.79 -3.00
CA PHE A 48 3.92 -10.51 -3.03
C PHE A 48 3.18 -10.27 -4.34
N ASP A 49 2.22 -11.14 -4.64
CA ASP A 49 1.42 -11.06 -5.84
C ASP A 49 0.01 -10.56 -5.54
N ILE A 50 -0.58 -9.86 -6.50
CA ILE A 50 -2.01 -9.56 -6.57
C ILE A 50 -2.56 -10.14 -7.85
N THR A 51 -3.59 -10.98 -7.74
CA THR A 51 -4.37 -11.49 -8.89
C THR A 51 -5.68 -10.73 -8.99
N ALA A 52 -5.96 -10.17 -10.15
CA ALA A 52 -7.21 -9.49 -10.45
C ALA A 52 -8.31 -10.50 -10.84
N ILE A 53 -9.44 -10.47 -10.15
CA ILE A 53 -10.67 -11.15 -10.54
C ILE A 53 -11.39 -10.28 -11.58
N ASN A 54 -11.54 -9.00 -11.27
CA ASN A 54 -11.99 -7.96 -12.21
C ASN A 54 -10.82 -7.04 -12.54
N CYS A 55 -10.90 -6.28 -13.65
CA CYS A 55 -9.87 -5.27 -13.93
C CYS A 55 -9.81 -4.25 -12.80
N VAL A 56 -8.60 -3.99 -12.30
CA VAL A 56 -8.36 -3.03 -11.23
C VAL A 56 -7.15 -2.16 -11.52
N THR A 57 -7.09 -0.98 -10.91
CA THR A 57 -5.87 -0.17 -10.83
C THR A 57 -5.43 -0.05 -9.38
N ILE A 58 -4.26 -0.60 -9.04
CA ILE A 58 -3.64 -0.46 -7.72
C ILE A 58 -3.12 0.97 -7.57
N ARG A 59 -3.46 1.62 -6.46
CA ARG A 59 -3.22 3.06 -6.23
C ARG A 59 -2.08 3.30 -5.25
N CYS A 60 -2.12 2.65 -4.09
CA CYS A 60 -1.12 2.78 -3.04
C CYS A 60 -1.20 1.61 -2.05
N PHE A 61 -0.31 1.64 -1.06
CA PHE A 61 -0.26 0.66 0.02
C PHE A 61 -0.11 1.34 1.39
N GLU A 62 -0.71 0.72 2.39
CA GLU A 62 -0.21 0.79 3.77
C GLU A 62 0.51 -0.51 4.10
N ALA A 63 1.51 -0.43 4.99
CA ALA A 63 2.22 -1.60 5.48
C ALA A 63 2.48 -1.50 6.99
N ASN A 64 2.72 -2.64 7.63
CA ASN A 64 3.19 -2.71 9.00
C ASN A 64 4.70 -2.38 9.04
N ILE A 65 5.05 -1.18 9.47
CA ILE A 65 6.43 -0.69 9.45
C ILE A 65 6.84 -0.29 10.87
N ARG A 66 7.93 -0.87 11.36
CA ARG A 66 8.49 -0.54 12.67
C ARG A 66 8.87 0.95 12.74
N THR A 67 8.75 1.52 13.92
CA THR A 67 9.09 2.93 14.19
C THR A 67 10.49 3.29 13.70
N GLY A 68 10.62 4.50 13.16
CA GLY A 68 11.87 5.04 12.61
C GLY A 68 11.68 5.54 11.18
N THR A 69 12.43 6.58 10.82
CA THR A 69 12.37 7.20 9.50
C THR A 69 13.36 6.53 8.55
N ASN A 70 12.84 5.90 7.51
CA ASN A 70 13.64 5.16 6.53
C ASN A 70 13.18 5.48 5.10
N ASN A 71 14.05 5.28 4.12
CA ASN A 71 13.71 5.37 2.72
C ASN A 71 13.10 4.06 2.25
N TRP A 72 11.99 4.15 1.53
CA TRP A 72 11.23 3.03 0.98
C TRP A 72 11.08 3.15 -0.52
N ASN A 73 11.19 2.02 -1.21
CA ASN A 73 10.91 1.88 -2.62
C ASN A 73 9.74 0.92 -2.82
N ILE A 74 8.96 1.18 -3.87
CA ILE A 74 7.98 0.22 -4.39
C ILE A 74 8.38 -0.13 -5.82
N TYR A 75 8.59 -1.41 -6.08
CA TYR A 75 8.78 -1.94 -7.42
C TYR A 75 7.56 -2.73 -7.86
N PHE A 76 7.36 -2.80 -9.17
CA PHE A 76 6.32 -3.56 -9.83
C PHE A 76 6.93 -4.51 -10.86
N LYS A 77 6.27 -5.66 -11.05
CA LYS A 77 6.54 -6.59 -12.14
C LYS A 77 5.22 -7.17 -12.66
N THR A 78 5.08 -7.27 -13.98
CA THR A 78 3.99 -8.04 -14.60
C THR A 78 4.18 -9.54 -14.33
N GLY A 79 3.10 -10.23 -13.97
CA GLY A 79 3.10 -11.65 -13.61
C GLY A 79 3.42 -11.87 -12.12
N THR A 80 3.97 -13.05 -11.80
CA THR A 80 4.37 -13.42 -10.43
C THR A 80 5.80 -12.99 -10.11
N HIS A 81 6.09 -12.78 -8.82
CA HIS A 81 7.47 -12.60 -8.33
C HIS A 81 8.31 -13.88 -8.34
N VAL A 82 7.66 -15.05 -8.35
CA VAL A 82 8.33 -16.36 -8.20
C VAL A 82 9.30 -16.60 -9.35
N GLY A 83 10.56 -16.91 -9.02
CA GLY A 83 11.67 -17.09 -9.98
C GLY A 83 12.37 -15.79 -10.39
N PHE A 84 11.94 -14.64 -9.87
CA PHE A 84 12.50 -13.32 -10.15
C PHE A 84 12.90 -12.55 -8.88
N GLU A 85 12.94 -13.22 -7.74
CA GLU A 85 13.15 -12.61 -6.43
C GLU A 85 14.54 -11.98 -6.27
N THR A 86 15.51 -12.44 -7.06
CA THR A 86 16.90 -11.96 -7.06
C THR A 86 17.29 -11.28 -8.38
N THR A 87 16.33 -11.01 -9.27
CA THR A 87 16.58 -10.48 -10.62
C THR A 87 16.07 -9.05 -10.73
N ALA A 88 16.82 -8.08 -10.20
CA ALA A 88 16.40 -6.67 -10.15
C ALA A 88 15.95 -6.10 -11.51
N ALA A 89 16.60 -6.50 -12.60
CA ALA A 89 16.26 -6.07 -13.97
C ALA A 89 14.85 -6.49 -14.44
N ALA A 90 14.21 -7.46 -13.78
CA ALA A 90 12.84 -7.88 -14.08
C ALA A 90 11.78 -6.96 -13.45
N TRP A 91 12.19 -6.00 -12.62
CA TRP A 91 11.32 -5.13 -11.84
C TRP A 91 11.46 -3.67 -12.25
N THR A 92 10.33 -2.97 -12.29
CA THR A 92 10.26 -1.53 -12.56
C THR A 92 10.09 -0.78 -11.23
N LEU A 93 10.96 0.19 -10.93
CA LEU A 93 10.78 1.08 -9.80
C LEU A 93 9.61 2.03 -10.08
N LEU A 94 8.59 2.03 -9.21
CA LEU A 94 7.44 2.95 -9.30
C LEU A 94 7.73 4.27 -8.59
N GLY A 95 8.48 4.23 -7.50
CA GLY A 95 8.89 5.43 -6.78
C GLY A 95 9.58 5.12 -5.46
N SER A 96 10.01 6.20 -4.81
CA SER A 96 10.72 6.19 -3.54
C SER A 96 10.21 7.29 -2.62
N SER A 97 10.18 7.06 -1.32
CA SER A 97 9.83 8.09 -0.33
C SER A 97 10.44 7.82 1.04
N SER A 98 10.62 8.87 1.83
CA SER A 98 11.00 8.77 3.24
C SER A 98 9.75 8.60 4.08
N VAL A 99 9.70 7.54 4.88
CA VAL A 99 8.53 7.13 5.67
C VAL A 99 8.94 6.93 7.13
N SER A 100 8.22 7.58 8.03
CA SER A 100 8.28 7.29 9.46
C SER A 100 7.30 6.16 9.77
N GLY A 101 7.81 5.01 10.22
CA GLY A 101 6.97 3.91 10.67
C GLY A 101 6.10 4.28 11.87
N ASN A 102 4.84 3.86 11.86
CA ASN A 102 3.92 4.08 12.97
C ASN A 102 4.07 3.03 14.09
N GLY A 103 4.88 1.99 13.87
CA GLY A 103 5.17 0.95 14.85
C GLY A 103 4.44 -0.36 14.62
N ASP A 104 4.77 -1.32 15.45
CA ASP A 104 4.33 -2.70 15.31
C ASP A 104 2.80 -2.83 15.34
N ASN A 105 2.26 -3.53 14.35
CA ASN A 105 0.83 -3.80 14.17
C ASN A 105 -0.02 -2.55 13.92
N ILE A 106 0.60 -1.44 13.54
CA ILE A 106 -0.07 -0.18 13.23
C ILE A 106 0.15 0.13 11.74
N ALA A 107 -0.94 0.51 11.07
CA ALA A 107 -0.91 0.90 9.67
C ALA A 107 0.07 2.07 9.46
N THR A 108 1.02 1.91 8.54
CA THR A 108 1.90 2.98 8.07
C THR A 108 1.63 3.23 6.59
N TYR A 109 1.14 4.42 6.26
CA TYR A 109 0.95 4.84 4.89
C TYR A 109 2.30 5.05 4.17
N ILE A 110 2.43 4.49 2.96
CA ILE A 110 3.61 4.70 2.12
C ILE A 110 3.22 5.71 1.01
N PRO A 111 3.71 6.96 1.05
CA PRO A 111 3.34 8.02 0.11
C PRO A 111 4.05 7.85 -1.25
N ILE A 112 3.81 6.72 -1.90
CA ILE A 112 4.31 6.37 -3.23
C ILE A 112 3.11 5.92 -4.07
N LEU A 113 2.84 6.65 -5.15
CA LEU A 113 1.79 6.29 -6.10
C LEU A 113 2.20 5.09 -6.94
N VAL A 114 1.28 4.14 -7.09
CA VAL A 114 1.50 2.90 -7.83
C VAL A 114 0.93 3.01 -9.25
N ASN A 115 -0.35 3.32 -9.38
CA ASN A 115 -1.07 3.48 -10.65
C ASN A 115 -0.89 2.31 -11.63
N VAL A 116 -0.83 1.08 -11.12
CA VAL A 116 -0.66 -0.14 -11.93
C VAL A 116 -2.02 -0.76 -12.22
N THR A 117 -2.38 -0.86 -13.49
CA THR A 117 -3.56 -1.60 -13.92
C THR A 117 -3.26 -3.10 -14.06
N ILE A 118 -4.11 -3.92 -13.47
CA ILE A 118 -4.09 -5.38 -13.57
C ILE A 118 -5.40 -5.79 -14.25
N ASN A 119 -5.31 -6.33 -15.47
CA ASN A 119 -6.48 -6.81 -16.20
C ASN A 119 -7.11 -8.02 -15.51
N ALA A 120 -8.41 -8.25 -15.71
CA ALA A 120 -9.11 -9.42 -15.17
C ALA A 120 -8.39 -10.73 -15.54
N GLY A 121 -8.25 -11.63 -14.57
CA GLY A 121 -7.52 -12.90 -14.71
C GLY A 121 -5.99 -12.77 -14.72
N GLN A 122 -5.44 -11.55 -14.78
CA GLN A 122 -3.99 -11.32 -14.77
C GLN A 122 -3.45 -11.13 -13.35
N ARG A 123 -2.12 -11.15 -13.26
CA ARG A 123 -1.38 -11.01 -12.02
C ARG A 123 -0.29 -9.95 -12.15
N ALA A 124 -0.07 -9.23 -11.05
CA ALA A 124 1.07 -8.35 -10.84
C ALA A 124 1.79 -8.71 -9.56
N ALA A 125 3.09 -8.46 -9.52
CA ALA A 125 3.92 -8.58 -8.35
C ALA A 125 4.38 -7.21 -7.89
N PHE A 126 4.47 -7.05 -6.57
CA PHE A 126 4.95 -5.83 -5.92
C PHE A 126 6.09 -6.19 -4.98
N TYR A 127 7.09 -5.32 -4.91
CA TYR A 127 8.18 -5.40 -3.94
C TYR A 127 8.28 -4.09 -3.19
N ILE A 128 7.92 -4.11 -1.91
CA ILE A 128 8.01 -2.96 -1.01
C ILE A 128 9.23 -3.18 -0.13
N THR A 129 10.19 -2.26 -0.14
CA THR A 129 11.44 -2.43 0.61
C THR A 129 12.06 -1.13 1.08
N SER A 130 12.68 -1.17 2.25
CA SER A 130 13.57 -0.13 2.71
C SER A 130 14.95 -0.23 2.06
N THR A 131 15.58 0.91 1.81
CA THR A 131 16.92 1.01 1.19
C THR A 131 18.04 1.30 2.19
N ASN A 132 17.69 1.61 3.45
CA ASN A 132 18.63 2.05 4.47
C ASN A 132 18.37 1.41 5.86
N GLY A 133 17.85 0.18 5.88
CA GLY A 133 17.74 -0.63 7.11
C GLY A 133 16.40 -0.55 7.83
N GLY A 134 15.37 0.04 7.23
CA GLY A 134 14.00 0.00 7.75
C GLY A 134 13.44 -1.42 7.84
N SER A 135 12.50 -1.62 8.77
CA SER A 135 11.96 -2.95 9.09
C SER A 135 10.49 -3.05 8.70
N MET A 136 10.22 -3.81 7.64
CA MET A 136 8.92 -4.31 7.22
C MET A 136 8.53 -5.48 8.11
N LEU A 137 7.43 -5.34 8.82
CA LEU A 137 6.90 -6.35 9.73
C LEU A 137 5.89 -7.22 8.97
N TYR A 138 6.20 -8.50 8.83
CA TYR A 138 5.35 -9.47 8.15
C TYR A 138 5.09 -10.68 9.06
N THR A 139 4.29 -11.63 8.58
CA THR A 139 4.06 -12.90 9.28
C THR A 139 4.54 -14.10 8.46
N ASN A 140 4.82 -15.21 9.13
CA ASN A 140 5.13 -16.46 8.44
C ASN A 140 3.88 -16.95 7.70
N GLY A 141 4.06 -17.32 6.44
CA GLY A 141 2.98 -17.86 5.63
C GLY A 141 2.85 -19.38 5.71
N THR A 142 1.99 -19.89 4.86
CA THR A 142 1.69 -21.31 4.66
C THR A 142 2.20 -21.83 3.33
N GLY A 143 2.40 -20.97 2.33
CA GLY A 143 2.91 -21.34 1.01
C GLY A 143 2.93 -20.16 0.05
N VAL A 144 4.04 -19.98 -0.67
CA VAL A 144 4.17 -18.87 -1.65
C VAL A 144 3.08 -18.99 -2.70
N GLY A 145 2.35 -17.89 -2.92
CA GLY A 145 1.24 -17.85 -3.88
C GLY A 145 -0.13 -18.29 -3.32
N ASN A 146 -0.22 -18.79 -2.09
CA ASN A 146 -1.51 -19.04 -1.43
C ASN A 146 -2.31 -17.74 -1.32
N VAL A 147 -3.65 -17.83 -1.37
CA VAL A 147 -4.51 -16.67 -1.16
C VAL A 147 -4.42 -16.25 0.30
N LEU A 148 -3.95 -15.03 0.53
CA LEU A 148 -3.80 -14.42 1.85
C LEU A 148 -5.08 -13.69 2.26
N ALA A 149 -5.62 -12.91 1.33
CA ALA A 149 -6.87 -12.17 1.50
C ALA A 149 -7.54 -12.00 0.13
N SER A 150 -8.86 -11.92 0.11
CA SER A 150 -9.64 -11.79 -1.11
C SER A 150 -10.89 -10.94 -0.89
N ASP A 151 -11.30 -10.23 -1.94
CA ASP A 151 -12.63 -9.66 -2.08
C ASP A 151 -13.21 -10.01 -3.46
N ALA A 152 -14.27 -9.32 -3.89
CA ALA A 152 -14.90 -9.57 -5.18
C ALA A 152 -14.02 -9.18 -6.39
N ASN A 153 -12.96 -8.40 -6.22
CA ASN A 153 -12.15 -7.83 -7.29
C ASN A 153 -10.71 -8.35 -7.33
N ILE A 154 -10.11 -8.65 -6.18
CA ILE A 154 -8.70 -9.05 -6.11
C ILE A 154 -8.45 -10.18 -5.11
N ASN A 155 -7.37 -10.91 -5.35
CA ASN A 155 -6.73 -11.80 -4.38
C ASN A 155 -5.31 -11.29 -4.10
N VAL A 156 -5.02 -10.96 -2.85
CA VAL A 156 -3.64 -10.76 -2.37
C VAL A 156 -3.09 -12.13 -2.00
N ARG A 157 -1.86 -12.42 -2.41
CA ARG A 157 -1.23 -13.72 -2.20
C ARG A 157 0.00 -13.64 -1.32
N GLU A 158 0.28 -14.72 -0.60
CA GLU A 158 1.52 -14.85 0.15
C GLU A 158 2.74 -14.80 -0.78
N GLY A 159 3.86 -14.34 -0.26
CA GLY A 159 5.09 -14.18 -1.03
C GLY A 159 6.35 -14.37 -0.21
N THR A 160 7.30 -13.46 -0.39
CA THR A 160 8.70 -13.64 0.01
C THR A 160 9.20 -12.42 0.78
N GLY A 161 9.61 -12.60 2.03
CA GLY A 161 10.37 -11.60 2.77
C GLY A 161 11.76 -11.42 2.15
N LYS A 162 12.29 -10.20 2.20
CA LYS A 162 13.48 -9.82 1.42
C LYS A 162 14.48 -9.00 2.22
N ALA A 163 15.73 -9.45 2.19
CA ALA A 163 16.86 -8.56 2.47
C ALA A 163 17.01 -7.53 1.34
N TRP A 164 17.41 -6.31 1.70
CA TRP A 164 17.58 -5.21 0.74
C TRP A 164 18.50 -5.58 -0.42
N SER A 165 18.26 -4.88 -1.54
CA SER A 165 18.90 -5.01 -2.85
C SER A 165 18.72 -6.37 -3.51
N PHE A 166 17.49 -6.89 -3.47
CA PHE A 166 17.11 -8.18 -4.09
C PHE A 166 17.95 -9.37 -3.60
N SER A 167 18.43 -9.31 -2.35
CA SER A 167 19.35 -10.31 -1.77
C SER A 167 18.62 -11.56 -1.25
N THR A 168 18.88 -12.01 -0.02
CA THR A 168 18.30 -13.24 0.55
C THR A 168 16.76 -13.27 0.52
N ASN A 169 16.21 -14.43 0.20
CA ASN A 169 14.78 -14.75 0.22
C ASN A 169 14.40 -15.43 1.54
N TYR A 170 13.25 -15.05 2.08
CA TYR A 170 12.63 -15.69 3.25
C TYR A 170 11.20 -16.05 2.90
N THR A 171 10.89 -17.34 2.81
CA THR A 171 9.57 -17.81 2.36
C THR A 171 8.99 -18.86 3.32
N PRO A 172 7.66 -19.07 3.27
CA PRO A 172 6.65 -18.13 2.77
C PRO A 172 6.43 -16.97 3.76
N ARG A 173 6.06 -15.78 3.28
CA ARG A 173 5.73 -14.61 4.12
C ARG A 173 4.44 -13.94 3.66
N GLN A 174 3.65 -13.50 4.62
CA GLN A 174 2.38 -12.82 4.41
C GLN A 174 2.59 -11.31 4.51
N PHE A 175 2.07 -10.57 3.53
CA PHE A 175 2.07 -9.11 3.57
C PHE A 175 1.05 -8.61 4.59
N ASN A 176 1.52 -7.81 5.55
CA ASN A 176 0.68 -7.27 6.61
C ASN A 176 0.44 -5.79 6.30
N GLY A 177 -0.70 -5.50 5.69
CA GLY A 177 -0.97 -4.17 5.17
C GLY A 177 -2.30 -4.08 4.45
N ARG A 178 -2.50 -2.95 3.79
CA ARG A 178 -3.72 -2.66 3.03
C ARG A 178 -3.37 -2.27 1.61
N VAL A 179 -4.12 -2.83 0.68
CA VAL A 179 -4.05 -2.48 -0.74
C VAL A 179 -5.19 -1.54 -1.06
N TYR A 180 -4.90 -0.37 -1.62
CA TYR A 180 -5.90 0.56 -2.13
C TYR A 180 -5.96 0.47 -3.65
N TYR A 181 -7.16 0.33 -4.18
CA TYR A 181 -7.34 0.11 -5.61
C TYR A 181 -8.68 0.68 -6.12
N ASN A 182 -8.75 0.86 -7.44
CA ASN A 182 -9.96 1.21 -8.16
C ASN A 182 -10.47 -0.03 -8.90
N GLY A 183 -11.74 -0.39 -8.70
CA GLY A 183 -12.42 -1.44 -9.44
C GLY A 183 -12.87 -0.99 -10.85
N PRO A 184 -13.54 -1.88 -11.61
CA PRO A 184 -14.11 -1.54 -12.90
C PRO A 184 -15.05 -0.34 -12.78
N GLY A 185 -14.94 0.64 -13.69
CA GLY A 185 -15.81 1.82 -13.73
C GLY A 185 -15.42 2.98 -12.79
N ALA A 186 -14.41 2.81 -11.94
CA ALA A 186 -13.85 3.93 -11.18
C ALA A 186 -12.92 4.77 -12.07
N ILE A 187 -13.50 5.76 -12.76
CA ILE A 187 -12.75 6.79 -13.49
C ILE A 187 -11.81 7.53 -12.53
N SER A 188 -10.50 7.39 -12.75
CA SER A 188 -9.49 8.21 -12.08
C SER A 188 -9.71 9.67 -12.47
N ALA A 189 -9.76 10.58 -11.49
CA ALA A 189 -9.77 12.02 -11.76
C ALA A 189 -8.63 12.37 -12.75
N PRO A 190 -8.88 13.21 -13.78
CA PRO A 190 -7.88 13.49 -14.80
C PRO A 190 -6.73 14.31 -14.21
N GLY A 191 -5.61 13.64 -13.96
CA GLY A 191 -4.30 14.31 -13.92
C GLY A 191 -3.81 14.58 -15.35
N PRO A 192 -2.79 15.45 -15.54
CA PRO A 192 -2.21 15.67 -16.87
C PRO A 192 -1.53 14.37 -17.33
N VAL A 193 -2.19 13.67 -18.26
CA VAL A 193 -1.71 12.40 -18.79
C VAL A 193 -0.73 12.69 -19.93
N SER A 194 0.55 12.42 -19.72
CA SER A 194 1.49 12.19 -20.82
C SER A 194 1.81 10.70 -20.83
N GLY A 195 1.11 9.96 -21.69
CA GLY A 195 1.26 8.50 -21.85
C GLY A 195 -0.06 7.79 -22.13
N THR A 196 0.00 6.76 -22.98
CA THR A 196 -1.15 5.91 -23.34
C THR A 196 -1.75 5.26 -22.10
N SER A 197 -2.91 5.77 -21.67
CA SER A 197 -3.59 5.35 -20.45
C SER A 197 -4.16 3.94 -20.63
N THR A 198 -3.54 2.95 -19.98
CA THR A 198 -4.07 1.60 -19.77
C THR A 198 -5.14 1.67 -18.66
N VAL A 199 -6.27 2.31 -18.97
CA VAL A 199 -7.47 2.28 -18.12
C VAL A 199 -8.12 0.90 -18.25
N CYS A 200 -8.77 0.42 -17.19
CA CYS A 200 -9.74 -0.66 -17.29
C CYS A 200 -10.79 -0.30 -18.35
N GLN A 201 -10.60 -0.82 -19.56
CA GLN A 201 -11.59 -0.68 -20.62
C GLN A 201 -12.81 -1.48 -20.15
N GLY A 202 -13.95 -0.80 -20.08
CA GLY A 202 -15.23 -1.46 -19.82
C GLY A 202 -15.44 -2.54 -20.88
N SER A 203 -15.82 -3.72 -20.42
CA SER A 203 -16.43 -4.75 -21.28
C SER A 203 -17.72 -4.23 -21.90
#